data_AF-A0A4Q3NDU5-F1
#
_entry.id   AF-A0A4Q3NDU5-F1
#
_cell.length_a   1.000
_cell.length_b   1.000
_cell.length_c   1.000
_cell.angle_alpha   90.00
_cell.angle_beta   90.00
_cell.angle_gamma   90.00
#
_symmetry.space_group_name_H-M   'P 1'
#
loop_
_entity.id
_entity.type
_entity.pdbx_description
1 polymer ?
#
loop_
_entity_poly.entity_id
_entity_poly.type
_entity_poly.pdbx_seq_one_letter_code
_entity_poly.pdbx_strand_id
1 'polypeptide(L)'
;MRFASEPAPAGVDATQLWVMLPGAYMKPADFIEAGFVQAVRSRGLPHDVVLLEANIAEVADGSALRFLQQFLCNEVASGRRVCLLGISLGAHLAMACLARAAQGGEQARARHAMARCAPSEMPR
;
A
#
# COMPACT_ATOMS: atom_id res chain seq x y z
N MET A 1 -14.58 -2.95 -3.15
CA MET A 1 -13.13 -3.16 -2.98
C MET A 1 -12.82 -4.43 -2.20
N ARG A 2 -11.77 -5.16 -2.60
CA ARG A 2 -11.15 -6.28 -1.85
C ARG A 2 -9.72 -6.52 -2.34
N PHE A 3 -8.95 -7.32 -1.59
CA PHE A 3 -7.68 -7.86 -2.07
C PHE A 3 -7.84 -9.34 -2.44
N ALA A 4 -7.28 -9.75 -3.58
CA ALA A 4 -6.99 -11.15 -3.86
C ALA A 4 -5.54 -11.43 -3.44
N SER A 5 -5.32 -12.51 -2.70
CA SER A 5 -3.99 -12.85 -2.15
C SER A 5 -3.41 -14.05 -2.85
N GLU A 6 -2.15 -13.93 -3.25
CA GLU A 6 -1.34 -14.94 -3.89
C GLU A 6 -0.06 -15.11 -3.05
N PRO A 7 -0.07 -16.03 -2.06
CA PRO A 7 1.08 -16.22 -1.18
C PRO A 7 2.27 -16.78 -1.95
N ALA A 8 3.47 -16.51 -1.44
CA ALA A 8 4.69 -17.16 -1.89
C ALA A 8 4.58 -18.70 -1.74
N PRO A 9 5.37 -19.47 -2.50
CA PRO A 9 5.37 -20.93 -2.38
C PRO A 9 5.58 -21.40 -0.93
N ALA A 10 4.94 -22.51 -0.57
CA ALA A 10 5.05 -23.07 0.79
C ALA A 10 6.51 -23.36 1.16
N GLY A 11 6.88 -23.07 2.42
CA GLY A 11 8.24 -23.24 2.93
C GLY A 11 9.19 -22.09 2.64
N VAL A 12 8.69 -20.97 2.08
CA VAL A 12 9.46 -19.75 1.84
C VAL A 12 8.98 -18.63 2.74
N ASP A 13 9.88 -18.06 3.55
CA ASP A 13 9.58 -16.88 4.36
C ASP A 13 9.59 -15.61 3.50
N ALA A 14 8.39 -15.19 3.08
CA ALA A 14 8.22 -13.99 2.27
C ALA A 14 8.34 -12.72 3.12
N THR A 15 9.53 -12.13 3.16
CA THR A 15 9.77 -10.85 3.84
C THR A 15 9.23 -9.62 3.08
N GLN A 16 8.79 -9.80 1.83
CA GLN A 16 8.25 -8.73 0.99
C GLN A 16 6.82 -9.02 0.54
N LEU A 17 6.01 -7.96 0.46
CA LEU A 17 4.66 -7.97 -0.07
C LEU A 17 4.58 -7.04 -1.27
N TRP A 18 4.13 -7.54 -2.41
CA TRP A 18 3.87 -6.75 -3.60
C TRP A 18 2.37 -6.51 -3.76
N VAL A 19 1.96 -5.24 -3.74
CA VAL A 19 0.58 -4.82 -3.92
C VAL A 19 0.41 -4.34 -5.35
N MET A 20 -0.27 -5.12 -6.17
CA MET A 20 -0.60 -4.79 -7.55
C MET A 20 -1.89 -3.97 -7.61
N LEU A 21 -1.83 -2.81 -8.23
CA LEU A 21 -2.93 -1.84 -8.29
C LEU A 21 -3.44 -1.70 -9.74
N PRO A 22 -4.76 -1.82 -9.96
CA PRO A 22 -5.37 -2.05 -11.27
C PRO A 22 -5.33 -0.82 -12.18
N GLY A 23 -5.34 -1.07 -13.49
CA GLY A 23 -5.79 -0.07 -14.46
C GLY A 23 -7.31 0.15 -14.39
N ALA A 24 -7.81 1.12 -15.16
CA ALA A 24 -9.25 1.32 -15.28
C ALA A 24 -9.93 0.04 -15.78
N TYR A 25 -11.03 -0.36 -15.14
CA TYR A 25 -11.82 -1.56 -15.45
C TYR A 25 -11.12 -2.91 -15.22
N MET A 26 -9.86 -2.92 -14.79
CA MET A 26 -9.16 -4.16 -14.49
C MET A 26 -9.62 -4.76 -13.16
N LYS A 27 -9.74 -6.08 -13.15
CA LYS A 27 -9.98 -6.93 -11.98
C LYS A 27 -8.71 -7.70 -11.62
N PRO A 28 -8.61 -8.26 -10.41
CA PRO A 28 -7.50 -9.15 -10.04
C PRO A 28 -7.26 -10.31 -11.02
N ALA A 29 -8.34 -10.87 -11.60
CA ALA A 29 -8.25 -11.94 -12.58
C ALA A 29 -7.43 -11.54 -13.82
N ASP A 30 -7.53 -10.29 -14.27
CA ASP A 30 -6.83 -9.82 -15.46
C ASP A 30 -5.29 -9.83 -15.27
N PHE A 31 -4.81 -9.58 -14.05
CA PHE A 31 -3.38 -9.71 -13.73
C PHE A 31 -2.91 -11.17 -13.75
N ILE A 32 -3.76 -12.08 -13.26
CA ILE A 32 -3.47 -13.52 -13.20
C ILE A 32 -3.45 -14.08 -14.62
N GLU A 33 -4.47 -13.79 -15.42
CA GLU A 33 -4.58 -14.20 -16.82
C GLU A 33 -3.45 -13.62 -17.68
N ALA A 34 -3.06 -12.36 -17.44
CA ALA A 34 -1.90 -11.75 -18.10
C ALA A 34 -0.54 -12.30 -17.60
N GLY A 35 -0.52 -13.20 -16.61
CA GLY A 35 0.68 -13.89 -16.17
C GLY A 35 1.58 -13.11 -15.20
N PHE A 36 1.09 -12.03 -14.57
CA PHE A 36 1.91 -11.25 -13.63
C PHE A 36 2.35 -12.08 -12.43
N VAL A 37 1.42 -12.80 -11.80
CA VAL A 37 1.71 -13.69 -10.66
C VAL A 37 2.63 -14.81 -11.10
N GLN A 38 2.35 -15.42 -12.26
CA GLN A 38 3.19 -16.48 -12.82
C GLN A 38 4.63 -15.99 -13.06
N ALA A 39 4.82 -14.77 -13.55
CA ALA A 39 6.15 -14.19 -13.77
C ALA A 39 6.93 -13.96 -12.46
N VAL A 40 6.26 -13.64 -11.35
CA VAL A 40 6.89 -13.58 -10.02
C VAL A 40 7.37 -14.98 -9.62
N ARG A 41 6.52 -15.99 -9.82
CA ARG A 41 6.82 -17.39 -9.45
C ARG A 41 7.92 -18.01 -10.30
N SER A 42 7.89 -17.81 -11.63
CA SER A 42 8.87 -18.39 -12.55
C SER A 42 10.28 -17.84 -12.34
N ARG A 43 10.39 -16.64 -11.75
CA ARG A 43 11.67 -16.02 -11.36
C ARG A 43 12.15 -16.42 -9.97
N GLY A 44 11.42 -17.28 -9.26
CA GLY A 44 11.77 -17.71 -7.91
C GLY A 44 11.73 -16.58 -6.88
N LEU A 45 10.94 -15.53 -7.11
CA LEU A 45 10.86 -14.40 -6.19
C LEU A 45 10.04 -14.78 -4.94
N PRO A 46 10.61 -14.68 -3.73
CA PRO A 46 9.95 -15.08 -2.48
C PRO A 46 9.03 -13.96 -1.98
N HIS A 47 8.04 -13.58 -2.78
CA HIS A 47 7.17 -12.45 -2.50
C HIS A 47 5.71 -12.89 -2.45
N ASP A 48 5.03 -12.48 -1.38
CA ASP A 48 3.58 -12.49 -1.37
C ASP A 48 3.10 -11.41 -2.34
N VAL A 49 2.04 -11.73 -3.08
CA VAL A 49 1.41 -10.79 -4.00
C VAL A 49 -0.03 -10.60 -3.55
N VAL A 50 -0.47 -9.35 -3.50
CA VAL A 50 -1.87 -9.01 -3.30
C VAL A 50 -2.32 -8.10 -4.43
N LEU A 51 -3.53 -8.32 -4.92
CA LEU A 51 -4.09 -7.60 -6.05
C LEU A 51 -5.31 -6.84 -5.57
N LEU A 52 -5.30 -5.52 -5.72
CA LEU A 52 -6.43 -4.69 -5.34
C LEU A 52 -7.52 -4.74 -6.42
N GLU A 53 -8.74 -5.05 -6.02
CA GLU A 53 -9.94 -4.79 -6.80
C GLU A 53 -10.49 -3.41 -6.44
N ALA A 54 -10.35 -2.45 -7.37
CA ALA A 54 -10.88 -1.09 -7.23
C ALA A 54 -11.34 -0.56 -8.59
N ASN A 55 -12.40 0.25 -8.60
CA ASN A 55 -12.93 0.89 -9.79
C ASN A 55 -12.72 2.42 -9.79
N ILE A 56 -13.06 3.08 -10.91
CA ILE A 56 -12.85 4.53 -11.08
C ILE A 56 -13.65 5.34 -10.06
N ALA A 57 -14.89 4.96 -9.74
CA ALA A 57 -15.72 5.70 -8.79
C ALA A 57 -15.11 5.66 -7.39
N GLU A 58 -14.65 4.48 -6.95
CA GLU A 58 -13.99 4.29 -5.64
C GLU A 58 -12.66 5.05 -5.54
N VAL A 59 -11.94 5.24 -6.66
CA VAL A 59 -10.73 6.07 -6.68
C VAL A 59 -11.09 7.56 -6.67
N ALA A 60 -12.11 7.97 -7.44
CA ALA A 60 -12.54 9.36 -7.54
C ALA A 60 -13.11 9.91 -6.22
N ASP A 61 -13.87 9.11 -5.47
CA ASP A 61 -14.41 9.48 -4.16
C ASP A 61 -13.40 9.28 -3.00
N GLY A 62 -12.21 8.76 -3.32
CA GLY A 62 -11.11 8.52 -2.39
C GLY A 62 -11.32 7.35 -1.42
N SER A 63 -12.38 6.56 -1.57
CA SER A 63 -12.59 5.36 -0.75
C SER A 63 -11.51 4.31 -0.97
N ALA A 64 -11.06 4.10 -2.22
CA ALA A 64 -9.94 3.24 -2.56
C ALA A 64 -8.63 3.65 -1.90
N LEU A 65 -8.40 4.97 -1.79
CA LEU A 65 -7.20 5.49 -1.16
C LEU A 65 -7.19 5.21 0.35
N ARG A 66 -8.31 5.46 1.03
CA ARG A 66 -8.44 5.16 2.47
C ARG A 66 -8.31 3.66 2.74
N PHE A 67 -8.95 2.83 1.91
CA PHE A 67 -8.88 1.38 2.01
C PHE A 67 -7.45 0.86 1.85
N LEU A 68 -6.73 1.35 0.82
CA LEU A 68 -5.32 0.99 0.61
C LEU A 68 -4.44 1.45 1.77
N GLN A 69 -4.61 2.68 2.27
CA GLN A 69 -3.83 3.19 3.41
C GLN A 69 -4.01 2.34 4.66
N GLN A 70 -5.25 1.95 4.98
CA GLN A 70 -5.52 1.11 6.15
C GLN A 70 -4.86 -0.26 6.02
N PHE A 71 -4.94 -0.88 4.83
CA PHE A 71 -4.26 -2.14 4.55
C PHE A 71 -2.75 -2.02 4.73
N LEU A 72 -2.13 -1.00 4.13
CA LEU A 72 -0.68 -0.79 4.21
C LEU A 72 -0.20 -0.52 5.64
N CYS A 73 -0.96 0.22 6.45
CA CYS A 73 -0.63 0.45 7.85
C CYS A 73 -0.49 -0.88 8.62
N ASN A 74 -1.39 -1.84 8.38
CA ASN A 74 -1.35 -3.15 9.04
C ASN A 74 -0.15 -3.98 8.56
N GLU A 75 0.10 -4.00 7.25
CA GLU A 75 1.22 -4.76 6.66
C GLU A 75 2.58 -4.20 7.06
N VAL A 76 2.72 -2.88 7.13
CA VAL A 76 3.97 -2.25 7.61
C VAL A 76 4.14 -2.48 9.12
N ALA A 77 3.07 -2.43 9.91
CA ALA A 77 3.13 -2.71 11.34
C ALA A 77 3.57 -4.15 11.67
N SER A 78 3.33 -5.12 10.77
CA SER A 78 3.84 -6.48 10.91
C SER A 78 5.32 -6.63 10.53
N GLY A 79 5.99 -5.53 10.15
CA GLY A 79 7.42 -5.50 9.79
C GLY A 79 7.73 -5.89 8.35
N ARG A 80 6.71 -6.10 7.52
CA ARG A 80 6.88 -6.50 6.12
C ARG A 80 7.33 -5.31 5.25
N ARG A 81 8.21 -5.58 4.28
CA ARG A 81 8.56 -4.59 3.25
C ARG A 81 7.50 -4.61 2.16
N VAL A 82 6.73 -3.53 2.04
CA VAL A 82 5.64 -3.43 1.05
C VAL A 82 6.07 -2.64 -0.18
N CYS A 83 5.81 -3.16 -1.37
CA CYS A 83 6.02 -2.50 -2.65
C CYS A 83 4.68 -2.27 -3.36
N LEU A 84 4.45 -1.05 -3.88
CA LEU A 84 3.25 -0.72 -4.66
C LEU A 84 3.58 -0.78 -6.15
N LEU A 85 2.84 -1.57 -6.91
CA LEU A 85 3.00 -1.77 -8.35
C LEU A 85 1.74 -1.31 -9.07
N GLY A 86 1.71 -0.06 -9.53
CA GLY A 86 0.51 0.54 -10.08
C GLY A 86 0.48 0.62 -11.61
N ILE A 87 -0.66 0.29 -12.21
CA ILE A 87 -0.97 0.51 -13.62
C ILE A 87 -2.00 1.63 -13.74
N SER A 88 -1.71 2.69 -14.51
CA SER A 88 -2.68 3.77 -14.80
C SER A 88 -3.41 4.30 -13.55
N LEU A 89 -4.67 3.89 -13.35
CA LEU A 89 -5.49 4.25 -12.19
C LEU A 89 -4.79 3.84 -10.87
N GLY A 90 -4.20 2.66 -10.83
CA GLY A 90 -3.44 2.15 -9.70
C GLY A 90 -2.13 2.88 -9.46
N ALA A 91 -1.47 3.38 -10.51
CA ALA A 91 -0.29 4.23 -10.35
C ALA A 91 -0.66 5.57 -9.69
N HIS A 92 -1.76 6.18 -10.12
CA HIS A 92 -2.30 7.37 -9.47
C HIS A 92 -2.62 7.11 -7.99
N LEU A 93 -3.27 5.98 -7.68
CA LEU A 93 -3.59 5.60 -6.31
C LEU A 93 -2.34 5.41 -5.43
N ALA A 94 -1.30 4.74 -5.95
CA ALA A 94 -0.03 4.57 -5.24
C ALA A 94 0.62 5.91 -4.89
N MET A 95 0.69 6.83 -5.87
CA MET A 95 1.29 8.14 -5.67
C MET A 95 0.50 8.99 -4.67
N ALA A 96 -0.84 8.96 -4.74
CA ALA A 96 -1.69 9.64 -3.77
C ALA A 96 -1.50 9.09 -2.35
N CYS A 97 -1.32 7.78 -2.21
CA CYS A 97 -1.04 7.13 -0.93
C CYS A 97 0.29 7.58 -0.32
N LEU A 98 1.36 7.57 -1.13
CA LEU A 98 2.69 8.01 -0.70
C LEU A 98 2.72 9.50 -0.36
N ALA A 99 2.08 10.35 -1.17
CA ALA A 99 1.98 11.78 -0.91
C ALA A 99 1.30 12.07 0.45
N ARG A 100 0.21 11.37 0.76
CA ARG A 100 -0.48 11.53 2.06
C ARG A 100 0.35 11.01 3.23
N ALA A 101 1.07 9.90 3.04
CA ALA A 101 1.97 9.38 4.08
C ALA A 101 3.10 10.38 4.40
N ALA A 102 3.68 11.02 3.38
CA ALA A 102 4.69 12.06 3.55
C ALA A 102 4.15 13.28 4.32
N GLN A 103 2.96 13.78 3.94
CA GLN A 103 2.30 14.90 4.63
C GLN A 103 2.00 14.59 6.10
N GLY A 104 1.51 13.37 6.40
CA GLY A 104 1.26 12.95 7.78
C GLY A 104 2.54 12.90 8.62
N GLY A 105 3.65 12.45 8.03
CA GLY A 105 4.97 12.46 8.67
C GLY A 105 5.49 13.87 8.96
N GLU A 106 5.35 14.80 8.01
CA GLU A 106 5.70 16.21 8.20
C GLU A 106 4.85 16.87 9.29
N GLN A 107 3.53 16.63 9.28
CA GLN A 107 2.61 17.15 10.29
C GLN A 107 2.90 16.58 11.69
N ALA A 108 3.21 15.29 11.80
CA ALA A 108 3.58 14.68 13.07
C ALA A 108 4.90 15.25 13.61
N ARG A 109 5.91 15.44 12.74
CA ARG A 109 7.18 16.08 13.11
C ARG A 109 6.98 17.53 13.56
N ALA A 110 6.18 18.30 12.84
CA ALA A 110 5.85 19.68 13.20
C ALA A 110 5.15 19.76 14.57
N ARG A 111 4.14 18.92 14.80
CA ARG A 111 3.45 18.82 16.11
C ARG A 111 4.40 18.47 17.24
N HIS A 112 5.30 17.51 17.00
CA HIS A 112 6.28 17.11 18.00
C HIS A 112 7.30 18.23 18.30
N ALA A 113 7.74 18.99 17.28
CA ALA A 113 8.59 20.16 17.47
C ALA A 113 7.89 21.27 18.26
N MET A 114 6.63 21.57 17.94
CA MET A 114 5.83 22.57 18.68
C MET A 114 5.63 22.16 20.16
N ALA A 115 5.40 20.87 20.44
CA ALA A 115 5.26 20.36 21.79
C ALA A 115 6.55 20.50 22.63
N ARG A 116 7.74 20.41 22.00
CA ARG A 116 9.03 20.62 22.69
C ARG A 116 9.37 22.09 22.92
N CYS A 117 8.84 23.00 22.10
CA CYS A 117 9.05 24.45 22.23
C CYS A 117 8.00 25.15 23.11
N ALA A 118 6.99 24.43 23.60
CA ALA A 118 6.07 24.98 24.60
C ALA A 118 6.88 25.31 25.86
N PRO A 119 6.82 26.56 26.37
CA PRO A 119 7.56 26.94 27.56
C PRO A 119 7.10 26.05 28.72
N SER A 120 8.05 25.45 29.44
CA SER A 120 7.76 24.77 30.69
C SER A 120 7.11 25.78 31.63
N GLU A 121 5.83 25.61 31.94
CA GLU A 121 5.19 26.38 33.01
C GLU A 121 6.02 26.18 34.27
N MET A 122 6.70 27.25 34.71
CA MET A 122 7.44 27.24 35.96
C MET A 122 6.43 27.05 37.10
N PRO A 123 6.60 26.03 37.96
CA PRO A 123 5.76 25.89 39.14
C PRO A 123 6.03 27.08 40.07
N ARG A 124 4.94 27.72 40.51
CA ARG A 124 4.95 28.81 41.50
C ARG A 124 5.20 28.29 42.91
#